data_AF-A0A523PI62-F1
#
_entry.id   AF-A0A523PI62-F1
#
_cell.length_a   1.000
_cell.length_b   1.000
_cell.length_c   1.000
_cell.angle_alpha   90.00
_cell.angle_beta   90.00
_cell.angle_gamma   90.00
#
_symmetry.space_group_name_H-M   'P 1'
#
loop_
_entity.id
_entity.type
_entity.pdbx_description
1 polymer ?
#
loop_
_entity_poly.entity_id
_entity_poly.type
_entity_poly.pdbx_seq_one_letter_code
_entity_poly.pdbx_strand_id
1 'polypeptide(L)' 'NDKQVFPTKLERFLMDRDEVAEFALLARELGIEYIGLCCGAQPYHIRSMAEALGRTPPASKYSPDFRDVVGKSLKNFAWR' A
#
# COMPACT_ATOMS: atom_id res chain seq x y z
N ASN A 1 5.43 7.52 30.85
CA ASN A 1 3.95 7.55 30.98
C ASN A 1 3.42 6.82 29.77
N ASP A 2 3.44 5.49 29.83
CA ASP A 2 3.18 4.60 28.69
C ASP A 2 1.68 4.54 28.43
N LYS A 3 1.17 5.59 27.77
CA LYS A 3 -0.23 5.63 27.37
C LYS A 3 -0.44 4.62 26.25
N GLN A 4 -1.24 3.61 26.51
CA GLN A 4 -1.67 2.62 25.52
C GLN A 4 -2.28 3.34 24.31
N VAL A 5 -1.77 3.02 23.12
CA VAL A 5 -2.17 3.66 21.85
C VAL A 5 -3.38 2.97 21.21
N PHE A 6 -3.56 1.68 21.45
CA PHE A 6 -4.70 0.92 20.96
C PHE A 6 -5.94 1.12 21.86
N PRO A 7 -7.15 1.28 21.30
CA PRO A 7 -7.51 1.34 19.87
C PRO A 7 -7.64 2.77 19.31
N THR A 8 -7.39 3.81 20.11
CA THR A 8 -7.88 5.18 19.84
C THR A 8 -6.84 6.18 19.36
N LYS A 9 -5.56 5.80 19.26
CA LYS A 9 -4.46 6.71 18.88
C LYS A 9 -3.50 6.05 17.88
N LEU A 10 -4.07 5.46 16.84
CA LEU A 10 -3.34 4.64 15.87
C LEU A 10 -2.91 5.40 14.61
N GLU A 11 -3.25 6.68 14.47
CA GLU A 11 -3.06 7.48 13.25
C GLU A 11 -1.61 7.51 12.78
N ARG A 12 -0.65 7.51 13.73
CA ARG A 12 0.79 7.51 13.41
C ARG A 12 1.32 6.16 12.90
N PHE A 13 0.55 5.08 13.05
CA PHE A 13 0.93 3.72 12.67
C PHE A 13 0.20 3.25 11.40
N LEU A 14 -0.56 4.13 10.74
CA LEU A 14 -1.20 3.80 9.48
C LEU A 14 -0.17 3.78 8.35
N MET A 15 -0.28 2.78 7.49
CA MET A 15 0.49 2.73 6.25
C MET A 15 0.04 3.83 5.29
N ASP A 16 0.94 4.28 4.44
CA ASP A 16 0.60 5.13 3.30
C ASP A 16 0.26 4.31 2.03
N ARG A 17 0.08 5.00 0.90
CA ARG A 17 -0.29 4.39 -0.39
C ARG A 17 0.85 3.59 -1.01
N ASP A 18 2.07 4.06 -0.84
CA ASP A 18 3.26 3.52 -1.47
C ASP A 18 3.69 2.26 -0.73
N GLU A 19 3.67 2.30 0.61
CA GLU A 19 3.91 1.13 1.47
C GLU A 19 2.92 -0.01 1.17
N VAL A 20 1.64 0.32 0.96
CA VAL A 20 0.62 -0.67 0.57
C VAL A 20 0.87 -1.25 -0.83
N ALA A 21 1.31 -0.42 -1.78
CA ALA A 21 1.64 -0.86 -3.14
C ALA A 21 2.85 -1.80 -3.13
N GLU A 22 3.89 -1.46 -2.37
CA GLU A 22 5.08 -2.30 -2.17
C GLU A 22 4.71 -3.64 -1.53
N PHE A 23 3.93 -3.62 -0.45
CA PHE A 23 3.42 -4.83 0.18
C PHE A 23 2.70 -5.74 -0.83
N ALA A 24 1.89 -5.16 -1.71
CA ALA A 24 1.16 -5.93 -2.73
C ALA A 24 2.09 -6.63 -3.71
N LEU A 25 3.12 -5.93 -4.19
CA LEU A 25 4.11 -6.48 -5.12
C LEU A 25 4.91 -7.61 -4.45
N LEU A 26 5.34 -7.41 -3.21
CA LEU A 26 6.05 -8.44 -2.43
C LEU A 26 5.20 -9.67 -2.19
N ALA A 27 3.94 -9.48 -1.79
CA ALA A 27 3.00 -10.58 -1.62
C ALA A 27 2.81 -11.37 -2.92
N ARG A 28 2.74 -10.68 -4.07
CA ARG A 28 2.62 -11.32 -5.37
C ARG A 28 3.88 -12.09 -5.76
N GLU A 29 5.07 -11.55 -5.49
CA GLU A 29 6.36 -12.22 -5.70
C GLU A 29 6.49 -13.48 -4.86
N LEU A 30 5.99 -13.47 -3.63
CA LEU A 30 5.89 -14.64 -2.75
C LEU A 30 4.84 -15.67 -3.20
N GLY A 31 4.10 -15.41 -4.29
CA GLY A 31 3.11 -16.33 -4.85
C GLY A 31 1.69 -16.18 -4.28
N ILE A 32 1.40 -15.15 -3.49
CA ILE A 32 0.06 -14.93 -2.93
C ILE A 32 -0.88 -14.39 -4.01
N GLU A 33 -2.06 -15.00 -4.14
CA GLU A 33 -3.02 -14.67 -5.21
C GLU A 33 -4.22 -13.84 -4.73
N TYR A 34 -4.53 -13.90 -3.44
CA TYR A 34 -5.61 -13.15 -2.81
C TYR A 34 -5.03 -12.19 -1.76
N ILE A 35 -4.86 -10.94 -2.16
CA ILE A 35 -4.21 -9.91 -1.35
C ILE A 35 -5.28 -8.88 -0.94
N GLY A 36 -5.34 -8.59 0.35
CA GLY A 36 -6.28 -7.64 0.94
C GLY A 36 -5.69 -6.95 2.16
N LEU A 37 -6.44 -6.00 2.70
CA LEU A 37 -6.08 -5.25 3.91
C LEU A 37 -7.22 -5.36 4.92
N CYS A 38 -6.88 -5.22 6.20
CA CYS A 38 -7.82 -5.35 7.31
C CYS A 38 -8.05 -3.98 7.99
N CYS A 39 -7.92 -3.90 9.32
CA CYS A 39 -8.08 -2.67 10.08
C CYS A 39 -7.17 -1.55 9.56
N GLY A 40 -7.71 -0.34 9.44
CA GLY A 40 -6.97 0.81 8.89
C GLY A 40 -6.92 0.85 7.35
N ALA A 41 -7.46 -0.14 6.65
CA ALA A 41 -7.64 -0.07 5.21
C ALA A 41 -8.59 1.07 4.84
N GLN A 42 -8.16 1.90 3.90
CA GLN A 42 -8.97 2.97 3.32
C GLN A 42 -9.15 2.68 1.83
N PRO A 43 -10.18 3.24 1.17
CA PRO A 43 -10.44 3.00 -0.25
C PRO A 43 -9.23 3.30 -1.14
N TYR A 44 -8.42 4.29 -0.76
CA TYR A 44 -7.23 4.65 -1.49
C TYR A 44 -6.07 3.64 -1.32
N HIS A 45 -6.00 2.91 -0.20
CA HIS A 45 -5.05 1.82 -0.02
C HIS A 45 -5.37 0.68 -0.99
N ILE A 46 -6.65 0.28 -1.05
CA ILE A 46 -7.12 -0.79 -1.94
C ILE A 46 -6.89 -0.43 -3.41
N ARG A 47 -7.11 0.83 -3.76
CA ARG A 47 -6.81 1.34 -5.11
C ARG A 47 -5.31 1.27 -5.42
N SER A 48 -4.46 1.77 -4.53
CA SER A 48 -2.99 1.74 -4.70
C SER A 48 -2.48 0.30 -4.89
N MET A 49 -2.96 -0.61 -4.04
CA MET A 49 -2.69 -2.05 -4.14
C MET A 49 -3.11 -2.62 -5.50
N ALA A 50 -4.32 -2.31 -5.97
CA ALA A 50 -4.81 -2.80 -7.26
C ALA A 50 -4.00 -2.25 -8.44
N GLU A 51 -3.67 -0.96 -8.42
CA GLU A 51 -2.87 -0.30 -9.46
C GLU A 51 -1.45 -0.85 -9.51
N ALA A 52 -0.82 -1.09 -8.36
CA ALA A 52 0.50 -1.72 -8.26
C ALA A 52 0.52 -3.12 -8.87
N LEU A 53 -0.54 -3.90 -8.65
CA LEU A 53 -0.72 -5.23 -9.25
C LEU A 53 -1.14 -5.17 -10.73
N GLY A 54 -1.07 -4.01 -11.39
CA GLY A 54 -1.37 -3.83 -12.81
C GLY A 54 -2.85 -3.78 -13.16
N ARG A 55 -3.75 -3.61 -12.19
CA ARG A 55 -5.20 -3.45 -12.43
C ARG A 55 -5.56 -1.98 -12.61
N THR A 56 -6.70 -1.73 -13.25
CA THR A 56 -7.24 -0.38 -13.44
C THR A 56 -8.69 -0.31 -12.93
N PRO A 57 -8.90 -0.25 -11.60
CA PRO A 57 -10.25 -0.13 -11.05
C PRO A 57 -10.94 1.18 -11.49
N PRO A 58 -12.29 1.26 -11.48
CA PRO A 58 -13.00 2.49 -11.85
C PRO A 58 -12.60 3.74 -11.05
N ALA A 59 -12.09 3.56 -9.83
CA ALA A 59 -11.61 4.63 -8.97
C ALA A 59 -10.22 5.19 -9.38
N SER A 60 -9.53 4.54 -10.33
CA SER A 60 -8.24 5.01 -10.87
C SER A 60 -8.32 6.35 -11.57
N LYS A 61 -9.51 6.77 -12.03
CA LYS A 61 -9.74 8.12 -12.56
C LYS A 61 -9.48 9.24 -11.53
N TYR A 62 -9.43 8.90 -10.24
CA TYR A 62 -9.12 9.84 -9.14
C TYR A 62 -7.74 9.57 -8.54
N SER A 63 -6.90 8.78 -9.20
CA SER A 63 -5.54 8.54 -8.75
C SER A 63 -4.69 9.76 -9.08
N PRO A 64 -3.94 10.29 -8.10
CA PRO A 64 -2.89 11.26 -8.36
C PRO A 64 -1.91 10.72 -9.41
N ASP A 65 -1.27 11.63 -10.13
CA ASP A 65 -0.19 11.28 -11.04
C ASP A 65 1.07 10.91 -10.22
N PHE A 66 1.29 9.62 -9.98
CA PHE A 66 2.37 9.10 -9.13
C PHE A 66 3.64 8.69 -9.91
N ARG A 67 3.83 9.20 -11.14
CA ARG A 67 5.00 8.89 -11.98
C ARG A 67 6.35 9.05 -11.24
N ASP A 68 6.40 9.85 -10.19
CA ASP A 68 7.61 10.14 -9.41
C ASP A 68 7.84 9.27 -8.17
N VAL A 69 6.89 8.40 -7.78
CA VAL A 69 6.90 7.70 -6.48
C VAL A 69 7.04 6.19 -6.62
N VAL A 70 6.24 5.55 -7.50
CA VAL A 70 6.31 4.10 -7.77
C VAL A 70 7.68 3.69 -8.35
N GLY A 71 8.34 4.61 -9.06
CA GLY A 71 9.67 4.39 -9.64
C GLY A 71 10.85 4.50 -8.66
N LYS A 72 10.65 4.97 -7.42
CA LYS A 72 11.73 5.12 -6.43
C LYS A 72 11.89 3.90 -5.54
N SER A 73 10.80 3.21 -5.20
CA SER A 73 10.86 2.06 -4.28
C SER A 73 11.44 0.80 -4.94
N LEU A 74 11.03 0.48 -6.17
CA LEU A 74 11.55 -0.69 -6.90
C LEU A 74 13.05 -0.58 -7.24
N LYS A 75 13.64 0.62 -7.20
CA LYS A 75 15.09 0.81 -7.36
C LYS A 75 15.88 0.49 -6.08
N ASN A 76 15.23 0.55 -4.91
CA ASN A 76 15.84 0.23 -3.63
C ASN A 76 15.57 -1.22 -3.18
N PHE A 77 14.66 -1.93 -3.87
CA PHE A 77 14.35 -3.35 -3.64
C PHE A 77 15.27 -4.32 -4.39
N ALA A 78 16.42 -3.84 -4.89
CA ALA A 78 17.51 -4.69 -5.34
C ALA A 78 18.33 -5.15 -4.12
N TRP A 79 17.82 -6.15 -3.40
CA TRP A 79 18.60 -6.84 -2.38
C TRP A 79 19.79 -7.55 -3.03
N ARG A 80 20.98 -6.99 -2.82
CA ARG A 80 22.19 -7.78 -2.55
C ARG A 80 22.13 -8.31 -1.12
#